data_AF-T1ACM9-F1
#
_entry.id   AF-T1ACM9-F1
#
_cell.length_a   1.000
_cell.length_b   1.000
_cell.length_c   1.000
_cell.angle_alpha   90.00
_cell.angle_beta   90.00
_cell.angle_gamma   90.00
#
_symmetry.space_group_name_H-M   'P 1'
#
loop_
_entity.id
_entity.type
_entity.pdbx_description
1 polymer ?
#
loop_
_entity_poly.entity_id
_entity_poly.type
_entity_poly.pdbx_seq_one_letter_code
_entity_poly.pdbx_strand_id
1 'polypeptide(L)'
;MRRPAETIPSVPRAVLFFSCLSLLGLLLGGGREALANPLPPADHAIVIVMENKSYREIAGNPDLPSFNGFTGERFTNYWSVAHPSLPNYIALLGAHPSPSRFRRLPG
;
A
#
# COMPACT_ATOMS: atom_id res chain seq x y z
N MET A 1 -13.99 46.03 49.19
CA MET A 1 -13.48 45.71 47.83
C MET A 1 -13.56 44.20 47.61
N ARG A 2 -14.59 43.70 46.92
CA ARG A 2 -14.73 42.28 46.54
C ARG A 2 -14.09 42.08 45.15
N ARG A 3 -13.16 41.13 45.03
CA ARG A 3 -12.63 40.70 43.72
C ARG A 3 -13.77 40.09 42.90
N PRO A 4 -13.94 40.46 41.62
CA PRO A 4 -14.87 39.75 40.74
C PRO A 4 -14.41 38.30 40.60
N ALA A 5 -15.35 37.36 40.71
CA ALA A 5 -15.09 35.94 40.57
C ALA A 5 -14.65 35.64 39.13
N GLU A 6 -13.46 35.08 39.00
CA GLU A 6 -12.88 34.62 37.74
C GLU A 6 -13.58 33.32 37.34
N THR A 7 -14.45 33.38 36.33
CA THR A 7 -15.15 32.22 35.78
C THR A 7 -14.19 31.34 35.00
N ILE A 8 -13.78 30.22 35.60
CA ILE A 8 -13.02 29.17 34.92
C ILE A 8 -13.88 28.62 33.77
N PRO A 9 -13.42 28.66 32.51
CA PRO A 9 -14.19 28.13 31.39
C PRO A 9 -14.35 26.61 31.56
N SER A 10 -15.60 26.16 31.74
CA SER A 10 -15.91 24.74 31.82
C SER A 10 -15.73 24.10 30.44
N VAL A 11 -14.66 23.33 30.27
CA VAL A 11 -14.49 22.50 29.08
C VAL A 11 -15.65 21.50 29.02
N PRO A 12 -16.40 21.41 27.91
CA PRO A 12 -17.55 20.53 27.82
C PRO A 12 -17.10 19.08 28.04
N ARG A 13 -17.77 18.37 28.96
CA ARG A 13 -17.45 17.00 29.38
C ARG A 13 -17.33 16.02 28.20
N ALA A 14 -18.00 16.29 27.08
CA ALA A 14 -17.89 15.54 25.83
C ALA A 14 -16.45 15.54 25.26
N VAL A 15 -15.73 16.67 25.32
CA VAL A 15 -14.35 16.80 24.79
C VAL A 15 -13.36 15.97 25.60
N LEU A 16 -13.58 15.83 26.90
CA LEU A 16 -12.80 14.94 27.76
C LEU A 16 -13.11 13.46 27.51
N PHE A 17 -14.37 13.14 27.18
CA PHE A 17 -14.76 11.76 26.83
C PHE A 17 -14.16 11.30 25.49
N PHE A 18 -14.21 12.14 24.45
CA PHE A 18 -13.65 11.78 23.15
C PHE A 18 -12.12 11.62 23.16
N SER A 19 -11.41 12.42 23.96
CA SER A 19 -9.94 12.33 24.11
C SER A 19 -9.49 11.12 24.94
N CYS A 20 -10.28 10.70 25.94
CA CYS A 20 -9.95 9.50 26.72
C CYS A 20 -10.21 8.21 25.90
N LEU A 21 -11.25 8.21 25.07
CA LEU A 21 -11.58 7.06 24.21
C LEU A 21 -10.54 6.84 23.10
N SER A 22 -9.97 7.91 22.54
CA SER A 22 -8.87 7.80 21.56
C SER A 22 -7.58 7.31 22.20
N LEU A 23 -7.26 7.75 23.42
CA LEU A 23 -6.07 7.30 24.16
C LEU A 23 -6.19 5.83 24.61
N LEU A 24 -7.38 5.40 25.01
CA LEU A 24 -7.66 4.00 25.38
C LEU A 24 -7.61 3.07 24.17
N GLY A 25 -8.07 3.52 23.01
CA GLY A 25 -7.91 2.80 21.74
C GLY A 25 -6.44 2.58 21.37
N LEU A 26 -5.57 3.55 21.68
CA LEU A 26 -4.12 3.44 21.46
C LEU A 26 -3.42 2.52 22.49
N LEU A 27 -3.87 2.50 23.75
CA LEU A 27 -3.31 1.63 24.80
C LEU A 27 -3.75 0.16 24.67
N LEU A 28 -4.95 -0.11 24.15
CA LEU A 28 -5.47 -1.47 23.96
C LEU A 28 -5.16 -2.05 22.57
N GLY A 29 -4.89 -1.19 21.58
CA GLY A 29 -4.62 -1.56 20.19
C GLY A 29 -3.14 -1.83 19.91
N GLY A 30 -2.45 -2.55 20.79
CA GLY A 30 -1.04 -2.91 20.62
C GLY A 30 -0.77 -3.39 19.19
N GLY A 31 0.10 -2.66 18.47
CA GLY A 31 0.44 -2.93 17.08
C GLY A 31 0.82 -4.39 16.92
N ARG A 32 -0.02 -5.15 16.23
CA ARG A 32 0.32 -6.51 15.82
C ARG A 32 1.29 -6.37 14.66
N GLU A 33 2.56 -6.22 14.99
CA GLU A 33 3.63 -6.44 14.02
C GLU A 33 3.49 -7.89 13.58
N ALA A 34 2.96 -8.10 12.37
CA ALA A 34 2.95 -9.41 11.76
C ALA A 34 4.41 -9.81 11.59
N LEU A 35 4.88 -10.77 12.39
CA LEU A 35 6.18 -11.39 12.17
C LEU A 35 6.12 -12.05 10.80
N ALA A 36 6.71 -11.39 9.80
CA ALA A 36 6.84 -11.95 8.47
C ALA A 36 7.72 -13.21 8.60
N ASN A 37 7.12 -14.39 8.44
CA ASN A 37 7.90 -15.59 8.26
C ASN A 37 8.75 -15.40 7.00
N PRO A 38 10.08 -15.49 7.09
CA PRO A 38 10.91 -15.35 5.91
C PRO A 38 10.53 -16.46 4.93
N LEU A 39 10.17 -16.08 3.72
CA LEU A 39 9.94 -17.03 2.64
C LEU A 39 11.24 -17.85 2.44
N PRO A 40 11.14 -19.16 2.18
CA PRO A 40 12.29 -19.93 1.75
C PRO A 40 12.97 -19.24 0.56
N PRO A 41 14.31 -19.28 0.46
CA PRO A 41 15.00 -18.79 -0.72
C PRO A 41 14.42 -19.45 -1.98
N ALA A 42 14.09 -18.64 -2.98
CA ALA A 42 13.68 -19.14 -4.29
C ALA A 42 14.93 -19.31 -5.16
N ASP A 43 15.28 -20.54 -5.51
CA ASP A 43 16.41 -20.82 -6.42
C ASP A 43 16.09 -20.42 -7.87
N HIS A 44 14.81 -20.43 -8.23
CA HIS A 44 14.32 -20.12 -9.56
C HIS A 44 13.03 -19.29 -9.48
N ALA A 45 12.91 -18.31 -10.37
CA ALA A 45 11.71 -17.52 -10.55
C ALA A 45 11.21 -17.65 -12.00
N ILE A 46 9.91 -17.84 -12.16
CA ILE A 46 9.24 -17.85 -13.46
C ILE A 46 8.29 -16.66 -13.49
N VAL A 47 8.41 -15.83 -14.53
CA VAL A 47 7.52 -14.68 -14.75
C VAL A 47 6.69 -14.96 -15.99
N ILE A 48 5.37 -14.98 -15.83
CA ILE A 48 4.41 -15.17 -16.93
C ILE A 48 3.70 -13.82 -17.15
N VAL A 49 3.83 -13.26 -18.36
CA VAL A 49 3.21 -11.99 -18.73
C VAL A 49 2.07 -12.26 -19.70
N MET A 50 0.88 -11.77 -19.36
CA MET A 50 -0.29 -11.83 -20.24
C MET A 50 -0.32 -10.57 -21.12
N GLU A 51 0.16 -10.70 -22.36
CA GLU A 51 0.26 -9.55 -23.27
C GLU A 51 -1.12 -8.97 -23.61
N ASN A 52 -1.27 -7.65 -23.47
CA ASN A 52 -2.49 -6.91 -23.83
C ASN A 52 -3.77 -7.40 -23.13
N LYS A 53 -3.64 -8.05 -21.97
CA LYS A 53 -4.76 -8.52 -21.15
C LYS A 53 -4.84 -7.76 -19.85
N SER A 54 -6.04 -7.30 -19.51
CA SER A 54 -6.36 -6.76 -18.20
C SER A 54 -6.58 -7.88 -17.18
N TYR A 55 -6.43 -7.56 -15.89
CA TYR A 55 -6.71 -8.50 -14.80
C TYR A 55 -8.13 -9.10 -14.90
N ARG A 56 -9.13 -8.29 -15.27
CA ARG A 56 -10.54 -8.71 -15.35
C ARG A 56 -10.79 -9.72 -16.49
N GLU A 57 -9.98 -9.71 -17.55
CA GLU A 57 -10.08 -10.69 -18.63
C GLU A 57 -9.53 -12.07 -18.26
N ILE A 58 -8.68 -12.14 -17.23
CA ILE A 58 -8.00 -13.37 -16.82
C ILE A 58 -8.61 -13.95 -15.55
N ALA A 59 -8.80 -13.13 -14.51
CA ALA A 59 -9.20 -13.60 -13.19
C ALA A 59 -10.62 -14.17 -13.20
N GLY A 60 -10.77 -15.45 -12.86
CA GLY A 60 -12.05 -16.15 -12.83
C GLY A 60 -12.57 -16.54 -14.21
N ASN A 61 -11.77 -16.40 -15.26
CA ASN A 61 -12.20 -16.75 -16.62
C ASN A 61 -12.32 -18.28 -16.75
N PRO A 62 -13.52 -18.83 -17.07
CA PRO A 62 -13.73 -20.27 -17.18
C PRO A 62 -12.99 -20.90 -18.36
N ASP A 63 -12.66 -20.13 -19.39
CA ASP A 63 -11.89 -20.59 -20.56
C ASP A 63 -10.37 -20.64 -20.28
N LEU A 64 -9.93 -20.09 -19.15
CA LEU A 64 -8.54 -20.07 -18.69
C LEU A 64 -8.38 -20.73 -17.30
N PRO A 65 -8.80 -22.00 -17.12
CA PRO A 65 -8.90 -22.63 -15.80
C PRO A 65 -7.56 -22.73 -15.06
N SER A 66 -6.45 -22.91 -15.78
CA SER A 66 -5.11 -22.98 -15.20
C SER A 66 -4.71 -21.71 -14.44
N PHE A 67 -5.21 -20.54 -14.84
CA PHE A 67 -4.91 -19.27 -14.16
C PHE A 67 -5.71 -19.06 -12.89
N ASN A 68 -6.88 -19.71 -12.77
CA ASN A 68 -7.73 -19.59 -11.59
C ASN A 68 -7.17 -20.37 -10.38
N GLY A 69 -6.24 -21.29 -10.61
CA GLY A 69 -5.57 -22.06 -9.56
C GLY A 69 -4.42 -21.33 -8.87
N PHE A 70 -3.99 -20.17 -9.37
CA PHE A 70 -2.91 -19.42 -8.75
C PHE A 70 -3.35 -18.77 -7.44
N THR A 71 -2.64 -19.09 -6.36
CA THR A 71 -2.84 -18.53 -5.03
C THR A 71 -1.62 -17.72 -4.63
N GLY A 72 -1.82 -16.64 -3.88
CA GLY A 72 -0.73 -15.74 -3.46
C GLY A 72 -1.18 -14.29 -3.28
N GLU A 73 -0.18 -13.42 -3.09
CA GLU A 73 -0.40 -11.98 -2.97
C GLU A 73 -0.85 -11.35 -4.28
N ARG A 74 -1.76 -10.38 -4.18
CA ARG A 74 -2.31 -9.67 -5.34
C ARG A 74 -1.93 -8.19 -5.31
N PHE A 75 -1.21 -7.76 -6.35
CA PHE A 75 -0.88 -6.36 -6.57
C PHE A 75 -2.07 -5.62 -7.19
N THR A 76 -2.92 -5.00 -6.38
CA THR A 76 -4.10 -4.24 -6.85
C THR A 76 -3.76 -2.84 -7.38
N ASN A 77 -2.53 -2.37 -7.15
CA ASN A 77 -2.03 -1.05 -7.51
C ASN A 77 -0.81 -1.16 -8.45
N TYR A 78 -0.99 -1.89 -9.56
CA TYR A 78 0.06 -2.16 -10.54
C TYR A 78 -0.45 -1.81 -11.94
N TRP A 79 0.32 -0.98 -12.67
CA TRP A 79 -0.08 -0.45 -13.98
C TRP A 79 1.11 -0.43 -14.95
N SER A 80 0.81 -0.30 -16.24
CA SER A 80 1.81 -0.08 -17.29
C SER A 80 2.54 1.24 -17.09
N VAL A 81 3.84 1.27 -17.38
CA VAL A 81 4.66 2.49 -17.34
C VAL A 81 4.41 3.38 -18.57
N ALA A 82 4.04 2.78 -19.71
CA ALA A 82 3.69 3.51 -20.94
C ALA A 82 2.88 2.64 -21.93
N HIS A 83 2.42 3.28 -23.01
CA HIS A 83 1.86 2.65 -24.21
C HIS A 83 2.65 3.13 -25.45
N PRO A 84 3.05 2.27 -26.40
CA PRO A 84 2.82 0.81 -26.52
C PRO A 84 3.61 -0.04 -25.51
N SER A 85 3.57 -1.38 -25.59
CA SER A 85 4.01 -2.31 -24.53
C SER A 85 5.52 -2.46 -24.31
N LEU A 86 6.38 -2.11 -25.27
CA LEU A 86 7.84 -2.29 -25.19
C LEU A 86 8.48 -1.68 -23.91
N PRO A 87 8.17 -0.43 -23.51
CA PRO A 87 8.70 0.14 -22.28
C PRO A 87 8.32 -0.65 -21.02
N ASN A 88 7.19 -1.37 -21.02
CA ASN A 88 6.79 -2.20 -19.88
C ASN A 88 7.71 -3.41 -19.69
N TYR A 89 8.16 -4.04 -20.78
CA TYR A 89 9.13 -5.15 -20.71
C TYR A 89 10.51 -4.69 -20.24
N ILE A 90 10.94 -3.50 -20.66
CA ILE A 90 12.20 -2.90 -20.20
C ILE A 90 12.12 -2.57 -18.71
N ALA A 91 11.00 -1.99 -18.26
CA ALA A 91 10.77 -1.67 -16.84
C ALA A 91 10.69 -2.92 -15.95
N LEU A 92 10.12 -4.02 -16.44
CA LEU A 92 10.08 -5.33 -15.74
C LEU A 92 11.48 -5.87 -15.41
N LEU A 93 12.49 -5.56 -16.24
CA LEU A 93 13.90 -5.93 -15.99
C LEU A 93 14.62 -4.98 -15.04
N GLY A 94 13.92 -4.01 -14.45
CA GLY A 94 14.47 -3.06 -13.48
C GLY A 94 14.89 -1.71 -14.06
N ALA A 95 14.62 -1.45 -15.36
CA ALA A 95 14.99 -0.20 -16.02
C ALA A 95 13.87 0.87 -15.99
N HIS A 96 13.16 1.02 -14.86
CA HIS A 96 12.27 2.16 -14.65
C HIS A 96 13.06 3.34 -14.08
N PRO A 97 13.18 4.48 -14.78
CA PRO A 97 13.89 5.63 -14.24
C PRO A 97 13.16 6.16 -13.02
N SER A 98 13.80 6.06 -11.85
CA SER A 98 13.38 6.83 -10.69
C SER A 98 13.57 8.33 -10.99
N PRO A 99 12.57 9.20 -10.75
CA PRO A 99 12.69 10.64 -10.99
C PRO A 99 13.91 11.28 -10.30
N SER A 100 14.43 10.67 -9.24
CA SER A 100 15.56 11.19 -8.46
C SER A 100 16.94 10.95 -9.08
N ARG A 101 17.06 10.22 -10.19
CA ARG A 101 18.38 9.84 -10.77
C ARG A 101 18.77 10.55 -12.06
N PHE A 102 17.96 11.49 -12.55
CA PHE A 102 18.34 12.38 -13.66
C PHE A 102 18.63 13.80 -13.16
N ARG A 103 19.54 13.94 -12.18
CA ARG A 103 20.16 15.24 -11.90
C ARG A 103 21.15 15.49 -13.04
N ARG A 104 20.76 16.36 -13.98
CA ARG A 104 21.58 16.92 -15.07
C ARG A 104 23.06 16.98 -14.66
N LEU A 105 23.91 16.25 -15.37
CA LEU A 105 25.33 16.58 -15.37
C LEU A 105 25.47 17.97 -16.02
N PRO A 106 26.15 18.92 -15.38
CA PRO A 106 26.42 20.21 -15.99
C PRO A 106 27.36 19.99 -17.19
N GLY A 107 26.97 20.55 -18.33
CA GLY A 107 27.86 20.88 -19.44
C GLY A 107 28.21 22.36 -19.39
#